data_AF-A0AAW0B7J5-F1
#
_entry.id   AF-A0AAW0B7J5-F1
#
_cell.length_a   1.000
_cell.length_b   1.000
_cell.length_c   1.000
_cell.angle_alpha   90.00
_cell.angle_beta   90.00
_cell.angle_gamma   90.00
#
_symmetry.space_group_name_H-M   'P 1'
#
loop_
_entity.id
_entity.type
_entity.pdbx_description
1 polymer ?
#
loop_
_entity_poly.entity_id
_entity_poly.type
_entity_poly.pdbx_seq_one_letter_code
_entity_poly.pdbx_strand_id
1 'polypeptide(L)'
;MQRQFKFCREFEWRWEDTPTRVHDRCNSCERFFARCCRSSAGDVSACHGHPLVFVDGSCLANGQHNARSGIGFAIGDNALDQVSLSVTNNMDPLDLSRPRTSQRAELLAAIHGLRTLINATLNENGCQPIRCLHMGPDLTSEWVVVADSQYVVKGITEWVPQWKENNWRTSQGELPTNFDLFKCLDDVVTEYERGGFTIRFLHVPRELNTLADRLAKHAADSAVAVFTLGL
;
A
#
# COMPACT_ATOMS: atom_id res chain seq x y z
N MET A 1 -2.55 -1.13 18.48
CA MET A 1 -1.45 -0.32 17.88
C MET A 1 -2.05 0.57 16.82
N GLN A 2 -1.73 1.88 16.83
CA GLN A 2 -2.26 2.82 15.84
C GLN A 2 -1.51 2.65 14.52
N ARG A 3 -2.18 2.19 13.47
CA ARG A 3 -1.60 1.96 12.13
C ARG A 3 -1.67 3.17 11.20
N GLN A 4 -2.27 4.26 11.65
CA GLN A 4 -2.33 5.51 10.89
C GLN A 4 -0.95 6.18 10.85
N PHE A 5 -0.44 6.45 9.65
CA PHE A 5 0.77 7.25 9.50
C PHE A 5 0.50 8.71 9.89
N LYS A 6 1.45 9.32 10.58
CA LYS A 6 1.45 10.74 10.93
C LYS A 6 2.78 11.34 10.56
N PHE A 7 2.74 12.49 9.89
CA PHE A 7 3.94 13.26 9.66
C PHE A 7 4.46 13.83 10.99
N CYS A 8 5.72 14.26 11.04
CA CYS A 8 6.21 14.98 12.22
C CYS A 8 5.44 16.30 12.39
N ARG A 9 5.31 16.78 13.64
CA ARG A 9 4.54 17.99 13.97
C ARG A 9 4.93 19.22 13.15
N GLU A 10 6.20 19.35 12.81
CA GLU A 10 6.72 20.45 11.99
C GLU A 10 6.21 20.43 10.54
N PHE A 11 5.84 19.24 10.04
CA PHE A 11 5.29 19.04 8.71
C PHE A 11 3.76 18.90 8.72
N GLU A 12 3.15 18.39 9.81
CA GLU A 12 1.69 18.31 9.98
C GLU A 12 1.01 19.67 9.75
N TRP A 13 1.54 20.76 10.30
CA TRP A 13 1.01 22.12 10.10
C TRP A 13 1.02 22.57 8.65
N ARG A 14 1.96 22.10 7.83
CA ARG A 14 2.04 22.47 6.40
C ARG A 14 1.15 21.59 5.53
N TRP A 15 0.80 20.40 6.01
CA TRP A 15 -0.03 19.43 5.31
C TRP A 15 -1.51 19.84 5.28
N GLU A 16 -2.03 20.41 6.36
CA GLU A 16 -3.44 20.84 6.46
C GLU A 16 -3.79 21.97 5.48
N ASP A 17 -2.81 22.79 5.07
CA ASP A 17 -3.05 23.99 4.26
C ASP A 17 -2.84 23.79 2.74
N THR A 18 -1.99 22.86 2.29
CA THR A 18 -1.79 22.55 0.86
C THR A 18 -1.09 21.19 0.65
N PRO A 19 -1.85 20.09 0.45
CA PRO A 19 -1.28 18.77 0.25
C PRO A 19 -0.77 18.65 -1.19
N THR A 20 0.36 19.29 -1.51
CA THR A 20 0.93 19.27 -2.86
C THR A 20 2.02 18.20 -3.04
N ARG A 21 2.58 17.68 -1.93
CA ARG A 21 3.67 16.70 -1.99
C ARG A 21 3.84 15.92 -0.67
N VAL A 22 3.54 14.62 -0.69
CA VAL A 22 3.67 13.70 0.46
C VAL A 22 5.04 13.02 0.57
N HIS A 23 5.79 12.98 -0.54
CA HIS A 23 6.98 12.17 -0.66
C HIS A 23 8.14 12.92 -1.31
N ASP A 24 9.34 12.42 -1.03
CA ASP A 24 10.57 12.75 -1.73
C ASP A 24 11.11 11.50 -2.42
N ARG A 25 11.98 11.73 -3.41
CA ARG A 25 12.71 10.68 -4.12
C ARG A 25 14.16 10.66 -3.65
N CYS A 26 14.69 9.48 -3.35
CA CYS A 26 16.13 9.34 -3.08
C CYS A 26 16.93 9.43 -4.39
N ASN A 27 17.98 10.24 -4.44
CA ASN A 27 18.81 10.36 -5.65
C ASN A 27 19.68 9.12 -5.94
N SER A 28 19.80 8.18 -4.98
CA SER A 28 20.63 6.99 -5.14
C SER A 28 19.83 5.77 -5.59
N CYS A 29 18.69 5.49 -4.95
CA CYS A 29 17.85 4.34 -5.28
C CYS A 29 16.57 4.73 -6.03
N GLU A 30 16.30 6.04 -6.20
CA GLU A 30 15.15 6.58 -6.95
C GLU A 30 13.76 6.17 -6.44
N ARG A 31 13.73 5.66 -5.20
CA ARG A 31 12.51 5.27 -4.49
C ARG A 31 11.88 6.38 -3.68
N PHE A 32 10.63 6.16 -3.32
CA PHE A 32 9.76 7.07 -2.59
C PHE A 32 9.90 6.92 -1.07
N PHE A 33 9.99 8.05 -0.40
CA PHE A 33 10.04 8.12 1.06
C PHE A 33 9.17 9.26 1.57
N ALA A 34 8.56 9.08 2.74
CA ALA A 34 7.76 10.13 3.36
C ALA A 34 8.64 11.34 3.63
N ARG A 35 8.12 12.52 3.29
CA ARG A 35 8.83 13.77 3.55
C ARG A 35 9.01 13.96 5.06
N CYS A 36 10.20 14.41 5.47
CA CYS A 36 10.57 14.59 6.86
C CYS A 36 11.20 15.97 7.07
N CYS A 37 11.04 16.57 8.26
CA CYS A 37 11.68 17.84 8.57
C CYS A 37 13.22 17.77 8.47
N ARG A 38 13.80 16.60 8.76
CA ARG A 38 15.24 16.37 8.61
C ARG A 38 15.71 16.32 7.15
N SER A 39 14.90 15.82 6.21
CA SER A 39 15.24 15.89 4.79
C SER A 39 15.31 17.35 4.31
N SER A 40 14.46 18.20 4.88
CA SER A 40 14.47 19.65 4.61
C SER A 40 15.67 20.39 5.22
N ALA A 41 16.35 19.79 6.20
CA ALA A 41 17.58 20.30 6.82
C ALA A 41 18.87 19.83 6.12
N GLY A 42 18.77 19.09 5.00
CA GLY A 42 19.91 18.57 4.25
C GLY A 42 20.48 17.23 4.75
N ASP A 43 19.79 16.56 5.69
CA ASP A 43 20.19 15.24 6.20
C ASP A 43 19.76 14.12 5.23
N VAL A 44 20.72 13.57 4.50
CA VAL A 44 20.51 12.46 3.55
C VAL A 44 20.10 11.13 4.21
N SER A 45 20.35 10.96 5.51
CA SER A 45 19.95 9.75 6.25
C SER A 45 18.45 9.75 6.54
N ALA A 46 17.85 10.93 6.73
CA ALA A 46 16.41 11.10 6.89
C ALA A 46 15.62 10.69 5.65
N CYS A 47 16.26 10.66 4.47
CA CYS A 47 15.63 10.21 3.23
C CYS A 47 15.17 8.76 3.28
N HIS A 48 15.59 7.92 4.25
CA HIS A 48 15.25 6.49 4.27
C HIS A 48 14.39 6.05 5.46
N GLY A 49 13.99 6.96 6.35
CA GLY A 49 13.26 6.58 7.57
C GLY A 49 11.84 6.07 7.35
N HIS A 50 11.22 6.38 6.21
CA HIS A 50 9.81 6.06 5.95
C HIS A 50 9.59 5.67 4.49
N PRO A 51 10.04 4.49 4.04
CA PRO A 51 9.85 4.07 2.66
C PRO A 51 8.35 3.90 2.36
N LEU A 52 7.96 4.31 1.15
CA LEU A 52 6.57 4.35 0.72
C LEU A 52 6.29 3.34 -0.38
N VAL A 53 5.05 2.84 -0.40
CA VAL A 53 4.43 2.26 -1.58
C VAL A 53 3.10 2.94 -1.86
N PHE A 54 2.95 3.49 -3.06
CA PHE A 54 1.66 3.98 -3.54
C PHE A 54 0.89 2.81 -4.14
N VAL A 55 -0.39 2.67 -3.80
CA VAL A 55 -1.24 1.55 -4.24
C VAL A 55 -2.59 2.07 -4.74
N ASP A 56 -3.15 1.40 -5.74
CA ASP A 56 -4.51 1.64 -6.26
C ASP A 56 -5.08 0.36 -6.88
N GLY A 57 -6.40 0.20 -6.79
CA GLY A 57 -7.15 -0.86 -7.42
C GLY A 57 -8.28 -0.34 -8.32
N SER A 58 -8.33 -0.85 -9.54
CA SER A 58 -9.39 -0.52 -10.51
C SER A 58 -10.21 -1.75 -10.88
N CYS A 59 -11.52 -1.57 -11.08
CA CYS A 59 -12.43 -2.62 -11.54
C CYS A 59 -13.41 -2.10 -12.58
N LEU A 60 -13.31 -2.61 -13.80
CA LEU A 60 -14.28 -2.41 -14.87
C LEU A 60 -15.46 -3.36 -14.68
N ALA A 61 -16.67 -2.90 -15.00
CA ALA A 61 -17.92 -3.63 -14.74
C ALA A 61 -18.07 -4.08 -13.27
N ASN A 62 -17.73 -3.17 -12.35
CA ASN A 62 -17.71 -3.38 -10.90
C ASN A 62 -18.96 -4.10 -10.36
N GLY A 63 -18.75 -5.26 -9.75
CA GLY A 63 -19.84 -6.07 -9.17
C GLY A 63 -20.68 -6.86 -10.18
N GLN A 64 -20.26 -6.93 -11.45
CA GLN A 64 -20.90 -7.74 -12.48
C GLN A 64 -20.12 -9.03 -12.75
N HIS A 65 -20.77 -10.01 -13.40
CA HIS A 65 -20.15 -11.31 -13.70
C HIS A 65 -18.94 -11.22 -14.65
N ASN A 66 -18.86 -10.16 -15.47
CA ASN A 66 -17.77 -9.88 -16.39
C ASN A 66 -16.76 -8.86 -15.83
N ALA A 67 -16.76 -8.64 -14.51
CA ALA A 67 -15.86 -7.70 -13.85
C ALA A 67 -14.38 -8.01 -14.12
N ARG A 68 -13.63 -7.00 -14.60
CA ARG A 68 -12.18 -7.09 -14.82
C ARG A 68 -11.50 -6.13 -13.87
N SER A 69 -10.57 -6.62 -13.06
CA SER A 69 -9.84 -5.80 -12.10
C SER A 69 -8.35 -5.76 -12.41
N GLY A 70 -7.73 -4.65 -12.06
CA GLY A 70 -6.30 -4.45 -12.11
C GLY A 70 -5.82 -3.82 -10.81
N ILE A 71 -4.60 -4.17 -10.42
CA ILE A 71 -3.89 -3.56 -9.29
C ILE A 71 -2.66 -2.83 -9.83
N GLY A 72 -2.42 -1.65 -9.26
CA GLY A 72 -1.28 -0.81 -9.57
C GLY A 72 -0.57 -0.42 -8.29
N PHE A 73 0.76 -0.52 -8.27
CA PHE A 73 1.54 -0.02 -7.14
C PHE A 73 2.96 0.37 -7.54
N ALA A 74 3.55 1.30 -6.80
CA ALA A 74 4.88 1.83 -7.08
C ALA A 74 5.64 2.20 -5.81
N ILE A 75 6.92 1.81 -5.74
CA ILE A 75 7.86 2.22 -4.69
C ILE A 75 8.89 3.24 -5.17
N GLY A 76 8.88 3.57 -6.46
CA GLY A 76 9.80 4.53 -7.09
C GLY A 76 9.36 4.88 -8.52
N ASP A 77 10.06 5.84 -9.13
CA ASP A 77 9.78 6.29 -10.49
C ASP A 77 10.31 5.34 -11.57
N ASN A 78 11.20 4.42 -11.21
CA ASN A 78 11.75 3.46 -12.14
C ASN A 78 10.73 2.42 -12.58
N ALA A 79 10.82 2.00 -13.84
CA ALA A 79 9.95 0.95 -14.38
C ALA A 79 10.03 -0.37 -13.60
N LEU A 80 11.19 -0.68 -12.99
CA LEU A 80 11.38 -1.86 -12.15
C LEU A 80 10.72 -1.75 -10.77
N ASP A 81 10.46 -0.52 -10.30
CA ASP A 81 9.81 -0.23 -9.03
C ASP A 81 8.29 -0.01 -9.19
N GLN A 82 7.76 -0.20 -10.40
CA GLN A 82 6.35 -0.03 -10.75
C GLN A 82 5.74 -1.36 -11.18
N VAL A 83 4.52 -1.64 -10.71
CA VAL A 83 3.80 -2.87 -11.01
C VAL A 83 2.38 -2.56 -11.45
N SER A 84 1.96 -3.20 -12.54
CA SER A 84 0.63 -3.13 -13.14
C SER A 84 0.19 -4.56 -13.48
N LEU A 85 -0.72 -5.14 -12.70
CA LEU A 85 -1.12 -6.55 -12.83
C LEU A 85 -2.63 -6.71 -12.91
N SER A 86 -3.10 -7.46 -13.91
CA SER A 86 -4.50 -7.89 -13.98
C SER A 86 -4.78 -8.91 -12.86
N VAL A 87 -5.89 -8.73 -12.15
CA VAL A 87 -6.28 -9.64 -11.07
C VAL A 87 -6.74 -10.97 -11.65
N THR A 88 -6.03 -12.04 -11.28
CA THR A 88 -6.34 -13.42 -11.70
C THR A 88 -7.17 -14.16 -10.66
N ASN A 89 -7.70 -15.34 -11.01
CA ASN A 89 -8.43 -16.20 -10.06
C ASN A 89 -7.51 -16.75 -8.96
N ASN A 90 -6.19 -16.78 -9.17
CA ASN A 90 -5.26 -17.21 -8.13
C ASN A 90 -4.99 -16.09 -7.11
N MET A 91 -5.05 -14.83 -7.55
CA MET A 91 -4.91 -13.65 -6.69
C MET A 91 -6.20 -13.36 -5.92
N ASP A 92 -7.33 -13.44 -6.61
CA ASP A 92 -8.67 -13.26 -6.07
C ASP A 92 -9.53 -14.44 -6.49
N PRO A 93 -9.55 -15.53 -5.70
CA PRO A 93 -10.39 -16.69 -5.96
C PRO A 93 -11.85 -16.27 -6.03
N LEU A 94 -12.37 -16.22 -7.26
CA LEU A 94 -13.75 -15.87 -7.54
C LEU A 94 -14.66 -16.96 -6.98
N ASP A 95 -15.52 -16.57 -6.05
CA ASP A 95 -16.79 -17.26 -5.87
C ASP A 95 -17.76 -16.67 -6.90
N LEU A 96 -18.44 -17.51 -7.70
CA LEU A 96 -19.47 -17.04 -8.65
C LEU A 96 -20.59 -16.25 -7.94
N SER A 97 -20.75 -16.43 -6.63
CA SER A 97 -21.66 -15.66 -5.78
C SER A 97 -21.12 -14.28 -5.35
N ARG A 98 -19.82 -14.00 -5.58
CA ARG A 98 -19.12 -12.76 -5.18
C ARG A 98 -18.26 -12.22 -6.33
N PRO A 99 -18.81 -11.38 -7.22
CA PRO A 99 -18.05 -10.79 -8.31
C PRO A 99 -16.92 -9.88 -7.80
N ARG A 100 -15.87 -9.73 -8.61
CA ARG A 100 -14.81 -8.75 -8.37
C ARG A 100 -15.39 -7.35 -8.22
N THR A 101 -14.79 -6.58 -7.31
CA THR A 101 -15.15 -5.19 -7.07
C THR A 101 -13.90 -4.32 -6.99
N SER A 102 -14.11 -3.01 -7.08
CA SER A 102 -13.05 -2.01 -6.88
C SER A 102 -12.49 -2.14 -5.46
N GLN A 103 -13.33 -2.31 -4.44
CA GLN A 103 -12.88 -2.50 -3.05
C GLN A 103 -11.95 -3.71 -2.88
N ARG A 104 -12.23 -4.82 -3.56
CA ARG A 104 -11.34 -5.99 -3.54
C ARG A 104 -10.02 -5.70 -4.25
N ALA A 105 -10.05 -5.03 -5.40
CA ALA A 105 -8.85 -4.62 -6.12
C ALA A 105 -7.95 -3.71 -5.25
N GLU A 106 -8.54 -2.76 -4.54
CA GLU A 106 -7.83 -1.85 -3.63
C GLU A 106 -7.12 -2.58 -2.49
N LEU A 107 -7.80 -3.56 -1.87
CA LEU A 107 -7.19 -4.38 -0.81
C LEU A 107 -6.08 -5.28 -1.36
N LEU A 108 -6.26 -5.86 -2.54
CA LEU A 108 -5.21 -6.64 -3.20
C LEU A 108 -3.99 -5.78 -3.53
N ALA A 109 -4.20 -4.56 -4.04
CA ALA A 109 -3.12 -3.61 -4.29
C ALA A 109 -2.36 -3.29 -3.01
N ALA A 110 -3.05 -3.08 -1.88
CA ALA A 110 -2.41 -2.87 -0.58
C ALA A 110 -1.59 -4.07 -0.10
N ILE A 111 -2.12 -5.30 -0.22
CA ILE A 111 -1.42 -6.54 0.19
C ILE A 111 -0.16 -6.75 -0.65
N HIS A 112 -0.28 -6.68 -1.97
CA HIS A 112 0.82 -6.92 -2.90
C HIS A 112 1.85 -5.78 -2.85
N GLY A 113 1.39 -4.54 -2.81
CA GLY A 113 2.26 -3.36 -2.67
C GLY A 113 3.08 -3.40 -1.40
N LEU A 114 2.45 -3.73 -0.26
CA LEU A 114 3.16 -3.89 1.01
C LEU A 114 4.23 -4.99 0.92
N ARG A 115 3.90 -6.17 0.39
CA ARG A 115 4.89 -7.25 0.20
C ARG A 115 6.07 -6.82 -0.68
N THR A 116 5.80 -6.07 -1.75
CA THR A 116 6.85 -5.54 -2.62
C THR A 116 7.75 -4.55 -1.88
N LEU A 117 7.18 -3.61 -1.12
CA LEU A 117 7.94 -2.67 -0.31
C LEU A 117 8.84 -3.41 0.69
N ILE A 118 8.30 -4.41 1.36
CA ILE A 118 9.03 -5.23 2.32
C ILE A 118 10.20 -5.95 1.63
N ASN A 119 9.94 -6.65 0.53
CA ASN A 119 10.99 -7.36 -0.20
C ASN A 119 12.09 -6.41 -0.71
N ALA A 120 11.70 -5.23 -1.18
CA ALA A 120 12.65 -4.22 -1.65
C ALA A 120 13.46 -3.61 -0.50
N THR A 121 12.89 -3.46 0.70
CA THR A 121 13.61 -2.90 1.85
C THR A 121 14.51 -3.92 2.57
N LEU A 122 14.20 -5.22 2.44
CA LEU A 122 14.99 -6.29 3.07
C LEU A 122 16.14 -6.83 2.20
N ASN A 123 16.05 -6.76 0.87
CA ASN A 123 16.96 -7.48 -0.03
C ASN A 123 18.06 -6.65 -0.73
N GLU A 124 18.40 -5.44 -0.25
CA GLU A 124 19.30 -4.57 -1.05
C GLU A 124 20.81 -4.65 -0.82
N ASN A 125 21.48 -4.98 -1.93
CA ASN A 125 22.91 -4.97 -2.19
C ASN A 125 23.40 -3.58 -2.66
N GLY A 126 23.35 -2.55 -1.81
CA GLY A 126 24.02 -1.28 -2.14
C GLY A 126 23.62 -0.07 -1.31
N CYS A 127 22.38 -0.04 -0.81
CA CYS A 127 22.00 0.81 0.31
C CYS A 127 21.85 -0.14 1.50
N GLN A 128 22.68 0.00 2.54
CA GLN A 128 22.61 -0.83 3.73
C GLN A 128 21.14 -0.94 4.20
N PRO A 129 20.69 -2.11 4.69
CA PRO A 129 19.31 -2.28 5.16
C PRO A 129 18.94 -1.09 6.05
N ILE A 130 17.68 -0.66 6.04
CA ILE A 130 17.16 0.42 6.90
C ILE A 130 17.10 -0.05 8.37
N ARG A 131 18.13 -0.76 8.85
CA ARG A 131 18.74 -0.48 10.15
C ARG A 131 19.88 0.50 9.86
N CYS A 132 19.52 1.75 9.58
CA CYS A 132 20.49 2.82 9.40
C CYS A 132 21.48 2.80 10.59
N LEU A 133 22.76 2.49 10.33
CA LEU A 133 23.88 2.63 11.28
C LEU A 133 24.09 4.09 11.74
N HIS A 134 23.31 5.03 11.19
CA HIS A 134 23.23 6.44 11.56
C HIS A 134 21.95 6.81 12.34
N MET A 135 21.11 5.83 12.67
CA MET A 135 20.01 6.06 13.60
C MET A 135 20.59 6.08 15.00
N GLY A 136 20.35 7.15 15.75
CA GLY A 136 20.36 7.01 17.21
C GLY A 136 19.44 5.84 17.60
N PRO A 137 19.66 5.22 18.77
CA PRO A 137 18.92 4.03 19.22
C PRO A 137 17.38 4.19 19.25
N ASP A 138 16.87 5.40 19.02
CA ASP A 138 15.48 5.81 19.21
C ASP A 138 14.67 6.04 17.91
N LEU A 139 15.27 5.90 16.72
CA LEU A 139 14.53 6.09 15.46
C LEU A 139 13.98 4.76 14.93
N THR A 140 12.66 4.68 14.75
CA THR A 140 11.96 3.54 14.17
C THR A 140 11.67 3.82 12.70
N SER A 141 12.15 2.96 11.79
CA SER A 141 11.72 3.03 10.39
C SER A 141 10.27 2.55 10.29
N GLU A 142 9.38 3.34 9.68
CA GLU A 142 8.00 2.95 9.43
C GLU A 142 7.78 2.73 7.92
N TRP A 143 7.33 1.53 7.54
CA TRP A 143 6.95 1.23 6.16
C TRP A 143 5.53 1.69 5.92
N VAL A 144 5.32 2.52 4.90
CA VAL A 144 4.03 3.21 4.74
C VAL A 144 3.37 2.82 3.42
N VAL A 145 2.15 2.30 3.52
CA VAL A 145 1.24 2.12 2.38
C VAL A 145 0.46 3.41 2.17
N VAL A 146 0.55 3.98 0.99
CA VAL A 146 -0.13 5.22 0.60
C VAL A 146 -1.25 4.87 -0.38
N ALA A 147 -2.48 5.27 -0.06
CA ALA A 147 -3.65 5.02 -0.89
C ALA A 147 -4.62 6.21 -0.84
N ASP A 148 -5.37 6.44 -1.91
CA ASP A 148 -6.53 7.33 -1.94
C ASP A 148 -7.84 6.63 -1.56
N SER A 149 -7.81 5.30 -1.43
CA SER A 149 -8.93 4.52 -0.93
C SER A 149 -9.09 4.63 0.59
N GLN A 150 -10.09 5.41 1.05
CA GLN A 150 -10.50 5.39 2.46
C GLN A 150 -10.91 4.00 2.94
N TYR A 151 -11.43 3.15 2.04
CA TYR A 151 -11.83 1.79 2.38
C TYR A 151 -10.65 0.96 2.90
N VAL A 152 -9.49 1.08 2.24
CA VAL A 152 -8.25 0.43 2.68
C VAL A 152 -7.74 1.06 3.97
N VAL A 153 -7.57 2.39 3.97
CA VAL A 153 -6.92 3.09 5.09
C VAL A 153 -7.75 2.98 6.36
N LYS A 154 -9.02 3.40 6.37
CA LYS A 154 -9.88 3.26 7.55
C LYS A 154 -10.14 1.80 7.91
N GLY A 155 -10.22 0.93 6.91
CA GLY A 155 -10.40 -0.50 7.13
C GLY A 155 -9.32 -1.08 8.03
N ILE A 156 -8.05 -0.83 7.73
CA ILE A 156 -6.94 -1.38 8.52
C ILE A 156 -6.61 -0.55 9.78
N THR A 157 -6.88 0.75 9.80
CA THR A 157 -6.53 1.65 10.93
C THR A 157 -7.63 1.79 11.97
N GLU A 158 -8.91 1.65 11.59
CA GLU A 158 -10.07 1.86 12.46
C GLU A 158 -10.94 0.61 12.62
N TRP A 159 -11.32 -0.04 11.51
CA TRP A 159 -12.33 -1.12 11.54
C TRP A 159 -11.74 -2.46 11.95
N VAL A 160 -10.61 -2.89 11.38
CA VAL A 160 -9.95 -4.16 11.72
C VAL A 160 -9.64 -4.28 13.22
N PRO A 161 -9.11 -3.25 13.91
CA PRO A 161 -8.96 -3.31 15.37
C PRO A 161 -10.27 -3.63 16.10
N GLN A 162 -11.36 -2.93 15.78
CA GLN A 162 -12.68 -3.14 16.39
C GLN A 162 -13.26 -4.52 16.05
N TRP A 163 -13.12 -4.95 14.80
CA TRP A 163 -13.55 -6.28 14.38
C TRP A 163 -12.78 -7.36 15.13
N LYS A 164 -11.47 -7.24 15.30
CA LYS A 164 -10.66 -8.20 16.07
C LYS A 164 -11.11 -8.31 17.53
N GLU A 165 -11.43 -7.19 18.16
CA GLU A 165 -12.01 -7.16 19.51
C GLU A 165 -13.38 -7.87 19.56
N ASN A 166 -14.15 -7.79 18.46
CA ASN A 166 -15.46 -8.40 18.30
C ASN A 166 -15.44 -9.72 17.49
N ASN A 167 -14.39 -10.55 17.61
CA ASN A 167 -14.28 -11.85 16.93
C ASN A 167 -14.53 -11.80 15.40
N TRP A 168 -13.99 -10.76 14.77
CA TRP A 168 -14.15 -10.42 13.35
C TRP A 168 -15.59 -10.18 12.90
N ARG A 169 -16.43 -9.59 13.75
CA ARG A 169 -17.82 -9.23 13.42
C ARG A 169 -18.04 -7.73 13.37
N THR A 170 -18.90 -7.31 12.43
CA THR A 170 -19.40 -5.93 12.35
C THR A 170 -20.35 -5.62 13.52
N SER A 171 -20.78 -4.37 13.64
CA SER A 171 -21.79 -3.97 14.63
C SER A 171 -23.13 -4.69 14.47
N GLN A 172 -23.41 -5.25 13.28
CA GLN A 172 -24.60 -6.06 13.00
C GLN A 172 -24.39 -7.56 13.29
N GLY A 173 -23.22 -7.96 13.79
CA GLY A 173 -22.90 -9.34 14.13
C GLY A 173 -22.49 -10.21 12.93
N GLU A 174 -22.39 -9.65 11.74
CA GLU A 174 -21.99 -10.35 10.52
C GLU A 174 -20.47 -10.27 10.28
N LEU A 175 -19.92 -11.15 9.43
CA LEU A 175 -18.55 -10.97 8.95
C LEU A 175 -18.46 -9.74 8.04
N PRO A 176 -17.37 -8.96 8.09
CA PRO A 176 -17.13 -7.89 7.12
C PRO A 176 -17.18 -8.41 5.68
N THR A 177 -17.71 -7.61 4.76
CA THR A 177 -17.92 -8.01 3.35
C THR A 177 -16.66 -8.59 2.69
N ASN A 178 -15.51 -7.95 2.90
CA ASN A 178 -14.20 -8.38 2.39
C ASN A 178 -13.30 -8.92 3.51
N PHE A 179 -13.88 -9.66 4.46
CA PHE A 179 -13.20 -10.24 5.61
C PHE A 179 -11.94 -11.00 5.21
N ASP A 180 -12.00 -11.80 4.15
CA ASP A 180 -10.89 -12.61 3.64
C ASP A 180 -9.65 -11.76 3.30
N LEU A 181 -9.85 -10.67 2.57
CA LEU A 181 -8.76 -9.77 2.16
C LEU A 181 -8.28 -8.89 3.32
N PHE A 182 -9.18 -8.40 4.18
CA PHE A 182 -8.78 -7.65 5.38
C PHE A 182 -7.98 -8.52 6.35
N LYS A 183 -8.39 -9.78 6.54
CA LYS A 183 -7.66 -10.74 7.35
C LYS A 183 -6.28 -11.00 6.76
N CYS A 184 -6.19 -11.19 5.44
CA CYS A 184 -4.90 -11.36 4.75
C CYS A 184 -3.98 -10.14 4.93
N LEU A 185 -4.50 -8.92 4.76
CA LEU A 185 -3.74 -7.70 4.98
C LEU A 185 -3.27 -7.56 6.44
N ASP A 186 -4.16 -7.80 7.41
CA ASP A 186 -3.82 -7.79 8.84
C ASP A 186 -2.77 -8.84 9.20
N ASP A 187 -2.80 -10.01 8.57
CA ASP A 187 -1.81 -11.08 8.79
C ASP A 187 -0.43 -10.67 8.29
N VAL A 188 -0.32 -10.13 7.08
CA VAL A 188 0.95 -9.59 6.55
C VAL A 188 1.47 -8.49 7.47
N VAL A 189 0.63 -7.54 7.87
CA VAL A 189 1.04 -6.47 8.78
C VAL A 189 1.54 -7.04 10.11
N THR A 190 0.77 -7.94 10.73
CA THR A 190 1.08 -8.49 12.05
C THR A 190 2.34 -9.36 12.03
N GLU A 191 2.59 -10.09 10.94
CA GLU A 191 3.81 -10.91 10.76
C GLU A 191 5.07 -10.05 10.90
N TYR A 192 5.15 -8.95 10.16
CA TYR A 192 6.33 -8.07 10.20
C TYR A 192 6.36 -7.18 11.44
N GLU A 193 5.20 -6.78 12.00
CA GLU A 193 5.16 -6.08 13.29
C GLU A 193 5.72 -6.94 14.43
N ARG A 194 5.47 -8.25 14.43
CA ARG A 194 6.11 -9.20 15.37
C ARG A 194 7.62 -9.32 15.16
N GLY A 195 8.10 -9.08 13.93
CA GLY A 195 9.51 -9.02 13.57
C GLY A 195 10.22 -7.72 13.99
N GLY A 196 9.52 -6.78 14.64
CA GLY A 196 10.07 -5.50 15.08
C GLY A 196 10.03 -4.39 14.04
N PHE A 197 9.33 -4.60 12.92
CA PHE A 197 9.06 -3.54 11.94
C PHE A 197 7.79 -2.77 12.30
N THR A 198 7.67 -1.54 11.82
CA THR A 198 6.46 -0.75 12.00
C THR A 198 5.82 -0.51 10.65
N ILE A 199 4.54 -0.86 10.50
CA ILE A 199 3.79 -0.65 9.26
C ILE A 199 2.69 0.39 9.51
N ARG A 200 2.55 1.31 8.56
CA ARG A 200 1.61 2.43 8.62
C ARG A 200 0.85 2.60 7.32
N PHE A 201 -0.27 3.29 7.40
CA PHE A 201 -1.14 3.60 6.27
C PHE A 201 -1.42 5.10 6.21
N LEU A 202 -1.30 5.68 5.03
CA LEU A 202 -1.54 7.08 4.76
C LEU A 202 -2.63 7.23 3.70
N HIS A 203 -3.68 7.97 4.03
CA HIS A 203 -4.68 8.40 3.05
C HIS A 203 -4.22 9.67 2.36
N VAL A 204 -4.31 9.73 1.03
CA VAL A 204 -4.00 10.91 0.22
C VAL A 204 -5.12 11.24 -0.76
N PRO A 205 -5.27 12.49 -1.21
CA PRO A 205 -6.13 12.81 -2.35
C PRO A 205 -5.68 12.07 -3.62
N ARG A 206 -6.62 11.75 -4.51
CA ARG A 206 -6.37 10.99 -5.75
C ARG A 206 -5.34 11.65 -6.65
N GLU A 207 -5.29 12.98 -6.64
CA GLU A 207 -4.35 13.80 -7.40
C GLU A 207 -2.89 13.53 -7.01
N LEU A 208 -2.66 12.98 -5.81
CA LEU A 208 -1.33 12.57 -5.33
C LEU A 208 -1.04 11.08 -5.56
N ASN A 209 -2.01 10.30 -6.05
CA ASN A 209 -1.90 8.86 -6.30
C ASN A 209 -2.03 8.51 -7.80
N THR A 210 -1.81 9.47 -8.70
CA THR A 210 -2.05 9.31 -10.15
C THR A 210 -1.20 8.22 -10.80
N LEU A 211 -0.01 7.92 -10.25
CA LEU A 211 0.85 6.86 -10.76
C LEU A 211 0.22 5.48 -10.55
N ALA A 212 -0.19 5.15 -9.32
CA ALA A 212 -0.80 3.87 -9.00
C ALA A 212 -2.14 3.72 -9.72
N ASP A 213 -2.96 4.78 -9.75
CA ASP A 213 -4.24 4.82 -10.48
C ASP A 213 -4.08 4.48 -11.98
N ARG A 214 -3.07 5.07 -12.64
CA ARG A 214 -2.76 4.77 -14.03
C ARG A 214 -2.35 3.31 -14.24
N LEU A 215 -1.51 2.77 -13.36
CA LEU A 215 -1.06 1.38 -13.41
C LEU A 215 -2.24 0.41 -13.23
N ALA A 216 -3.13 0.68 -12.26
CA ALA A 216 -4.29 -0.16 -11.98
C ALA A 216 -5.31 -0.14 -13.13
N LYS A 217 -5.62 1.05 -13.68
CA LYS A 217 -6.51 1.20 -14.84
C LYS A 217 -5.97 0.49 -16.08
N HIS A 218 -4.68 0.65 -16.36
CA HIS A 218 -4.03 -0.05 -17.47
C HIS A 218 -4.15 -1.57 -17.31
N ALA A 219 -3.92 -2.10 -16.12
CA ALA A 219 -4.07 -3.52 -15.81
C ALA A 219 -5.52 -4.03 -15.91
N ALA A 220 -6.51 -3.23 -15.49
CA ALA A 220 -7.92 -3.60 -15.55
C ALA A 220 -8.46 -3.63 -16.98
N ASP A 221 -7.97 -2.72 -17.84
CA ASP A 221 -8.39 -2.62 -19.23
C ASP A 221 -7.70 -3.63 -20.15
N SER A 222 -6.44 -3.96 -19.85
CA SER A 222 -5.69 -5.01 -20.55
C SER A 222 -6.47 -6.32 -20.50
N ALA A 223 -7.15 -6.67 -21.60
CA ALA A 223 -7.77 -7.97 -21.76
C ALA A 223 -6.64 -9.00 -21.62
N VAL A 224 -6.79 -9.96 -20.71
CA VAL A 224 -5.90 -11.13 -20.68
C VAL A 224 -6.12 -11.84 -22.02
N ALA A 225 -5.30 -11.54 -23.02
CA ALA A 225 -5.10 -12.40 -24.15
C ALA A 225 -4.47 -13.66 -23.58
N VAL A 226 -5.31 -14.66 -23.28
CA VAL A 226 -4.85 -16.03 -23.06
C VAL A 226 -4.24 -16.47 -24.38
N PHE A 227 -2.95 -16.23 -24.56
CA PHE A 227 -2.17 -16.96 -25.55
C PHE A 227 -2.03 -18.38 -25.00
N THR A 228 -3.00 -19.22 -25.34
CA THR A 228 -2.79 -20.66 -25.38
C THR A 228 -1.66 -20.88 -26.39
N LEU A 229 -0.43 -21.02 -25.90
CA LEU A 229 0.61 -21.67 -26.70
C LEU A 229 0.22 -23.14 -26.77
N GLY A 230 -0.65 -23.44 -27.73
CA GLY A 230 -0.71 -24.76 -28.32
C GLY A 230 0.54 -24.93 -29.16
N LEU A 231 1.38 -25.88 -28.76
CA LEU A 231 2.02 -26.92 -29.56
C LEU A 231 2.82 -27.83 -28.63
#